data_AF-A0A2U1MT40-F1
#
_entry.id   AF-A0A2U1MT40-F1
#
_cell.length_a   1.000
_cell.length_b   1.000
_cell.length_c   1.000
_cell.angle_alpha   90.00
_cell.angle_beta   90.00
_cell.angle_gamma   90.00
#
_symmetry.space_group_name_H-M   'P 1'
#
loop_
_entity.id
_entity.type
_entity.pdbx_description
1 polymer ?
#
loop_
_entity_poly.entity_id
_entity_poly.type
_entity_poly.pdbx_seq_one_letter_code
_entity_poly.pdbx_strand_id
1 'polypeptide(L)'
;MSIAKLILRQIQQGPYPLYEDLGDCTYRCRYCGAAFWYGERVKRASTATRTEYHLCCGDGKIIMQQQPDPPQYFQDLFGASPPRY
;
A
#
# COMPACT_ATOMS: atom_id res chain seq x y z
N MET A 1 -36.32 11.15 -18.26
CA MET A 1 -35.23 10.97 -17.29
C MET A 1 -35.24 12.17 -16.36
N SER A 2 -35.79 12.00 -15.17
CA SER A 2 -36.29 13.09 -14.32
C SER A 2 -35.17 13.84 -13.57
N ILE A 3 -35.33 15.16 -13.48
CA ILE A 3 -34.47 16.14 -12.78
C ILE A 3 -34.12 15.69 -11.35
N ALA A 4 -34.96 14.87 -10.71
CA ALA A 4 -34.71 14.26 -9.41
C ALA A 4 -33.40 13.43 -9.32
N LYS A 5 -32.93 12.83 -10.42
CA LYS A 5 -31.64 12.09 -10.42
C LYS A 5 -30.41 12.98 -10.38
N LEU A 6 -30.51 14.25 -10.82
CA LEU A 6 -29.42 15.22 -10.75
C LEU A 6 -29.30 15.82 -9.34
N ILE A 7 -30.42 16.05 -8.66
CA ILE A 7 -30.45 16.67 -7.32
C ILE A 7 -29.87 15.71 -6.25
N LEU A 8 -30.14 14.40 -6.35
CA LEU A 8 -29.58 13.41 -5.40
C LEU A 8 -28.05 13.26 -5.51
N ARG A 9 -27.46 13.54 -6.67
CA ARG A 9 -26.00 13.46 -6.87
C ARG A 9 -25.22 14.57 -6.15
N GLN A 10 -25.87 15.69 -5.87
CA GLN A 10 -25.23 16.84 -5.23
C GLN A 10 -25.35 16.82 -3.70
N ILE A 11 -26.29 16.06 -3.12
CA ILE A 11 -26.46 15.99 -1.66
C ILE A 11 -25.46 15.03 -1.00
N GLN A 12 -24.87 14.08 -1.74
CA GLN A 12 -23.89 13.13 -1.20
C GLN A 12 -22.45 13.66 -1.14
N GLN A 13 -22.17 14.85 -1.66
CA GLN A 13 -20.83 15.43 -1.67
C GLN A 13 -20.78 16.58 -0.66
N GLY A 14 -20.45 16.26 0.59
CA GLY A 14 -20.03 17.27 1.55
C GLY A 14 -18.85 18.10 1.02
N PRO A 15 -18.54 19.26 1.59
CA PRO A 15 -17.51 20.18 1.08
C PRO A 15 -16.08 19.64 1.17
N TYR A 16 -15.91 18.40 1.64
CA TYR A 16 -14.65 17.71 1.79
C TYR A 16 -14.71 16.43 0.95
N PRO A 17 -13.68 16.12 0.14
CA PRO A 17 -13.60 14.82 -0.50
C PRO A 17 -13.71 13.73 0.59
N LEU A 18 -14.55 12.72 0.32
CA LEU A 18 -14.71 11.57 1.20
C LEU A 18 -13.34 10.90 1.36
N TYR A 19 -12.99 10.57 2.60
CA TYR A 19 -11.80 9.78 2.89
C TYR A 19 -11.99 8.37 2.29
N GLU A 20 -11.09 7.97 1.40
CA GLU A 20 -11.06 6.64 0.83
C GLU A 20 -9.95 5.84 1.53
N ASP A 21 -10.35 4.81 2.28
CA ASP A 21 -9.43 3.88 2.92
C ASP A 21 -8.99 2.80 1.90
N LEU A 22 -7.69 2.74 1.63
CA LEU A 22 -7.08 1.77 0.72
C LEU A 22 -6.75 0.44 1.42
N GLY A 23 -6.94 0.35 2.74
CA GLY A 23 -6.60 -0.76 3.59
C GLY A 23 -5.11 -0.82 3.98
N ASP A 24 -4.77 -1.86 4.72
CA ASP A 24 -3.41 -2.08 5.23
C ASP A 24 -2.45 -2.58 4.14
N CYS A 25 -1.17 -2.21 4.25
CA CYS A 25 -0.10 -2.66 3.35
C CYS A 25 0.47 -4.04 3.75
N THR A 26 -0.39 -5.04 3.90
CA THR A 26 -0.01 -6.37 4.41
C THR A 26 0.60 -7.30 3.35
N TYR A 27 0.58 -6.91 2.06
CA TYR A 27 1.15 -7.74 1.00
C TYR A 27 2.66 -7.55 0.94
N ARG A 28 3.39 -8.64 0.66
CA ARG A 28 4.86 -8.62 0.67
C ARG A 28 5.43 -9.13 -0.65
N CYS A 29 6.40 -8.39 -1.19
CA CYS A 29 7.15 -8.82 -2.35
C CYS A 29 7.87 -10.14 -2.04
N ARG A 30 7.69 -11.14 -2.89
CA ARG A 30 8.30 -12.47 -2.73
C ARG A 30 9.83 -12.50 -2.78
N TYR A 31 10.47 -11.46 -3.33
CA TYR A 31 11.92 -11.41 -3.50
C TYR A 31 12.60 -10.62 -2.39
N CYS A 32 12.18 -9.38 -2.15
CA CYS A 32 12.83 -8.51 -1.17
C CYS A 32 12.02 -8.29 0.12
N GLY A 33 10.81 -8.84 0.21
CA GLY A 33 9.94 -8.70 1.38
C GLY A 33 9.29 -7.32 1.55
N ALA A 34 9.49 -6.39 0.61
CA ALA A 34 8.91 -5.05 0.66
C ALA A 34 7.37 -5.11 0.78
N ALA A 35 6.82 -4.36 1.73
CA ALA A 35 5.38 -4.22 1.92
C ALA A 35 4.76 -3.39 0.79
N PHE A 36 3.54 -3.72 0.38
CA PHE A 36 2.81 -2.98 -0.65
C PHE A 36 1.29 -3.09 -0.46
N TRP A 37 0.53 -2.14 -1.00
CA TRP A 37 -0.93 -2.19 -1.00
C TRP A 37 -1.45 -3.10 -2.13
N TYR A 38 -2.59 -3.75 -1.93
CA TYR A 38 -3.22 -4.57 -2.97
C TYR A 38 -3.46 -3.79 -4.27
N GLY A 39 -3.74 -2.49 -4.18
CA GLY A 39 -3.93 -1.60 -5.33
C GLY A 39 -2.69 -1.45 -6.22
N GLU A 40 -1.49 -1.62 -5.66
CA GLU A 40 -0.22 -1.46 -6.38
C GLU A 40 0.21 -2.72 -7.16
N ARG A 41 -0.53 -3.83 -6.99
CA ARG A 41 -0.19 -5.09 -7.64
C ARG A 41 -0.15 -4.97 -9.17
N VAL A 42 0.68 -5.80 -9.78
CA VAL A 42 0.73 -5.94 -11.24
C VAL A 42 -0.51 -6.71 -11.70
N LYS A 43 -1.54 -5.98 -12.15
CA LYS A 43 -2.88 -6.54 -12.49
C LYS A 43 -2.85 -7.77 -13.40
N ARG A 44 -1.95 -7.79 -14.40
CA ARG A 44 -1.85 -8.90 -15.37
C ARG A 44 -1.06 -10.10 -14.86
N ALA A 45 -0.13 -9.89 -13.93
CA ALA A 45 0.71 -10.94 -13.38
C ALA A 45 0.13 -11.53 -12.07
N SER A 46 -0.76 -10.78 -11.41
CA SER A 46 -1.41 -11.18 -10.17
C SER A 46 -2.61 -12.09 -10.44
N THR A 47 -2.73 -13.16 -9.66
CA THR A 47 -3.90 -14.05 -9.61
C THR A 47 -4.61 -13.92 -8.27
N ALA A 48 -5.77 -14.57 -8.12
CA ALA A 48 -6.51 -14.58 -6.86
C ALA A 48 -5.69 -15.13 -5.66
N THR A 49 -4.71 -16.00 -5.93
CA THR A 49 -3.88 -16.64 -4.91
C THR A 49 -2.46 -16.07 -4.84
N ARG A 50 -2.03 -15.31 -5.85
CA ARG A 50 -0.66 -14.79 -5.94
C ARG A 50 -0.64 -13.35 -6.41
N THR A 51 -0.27 -12.44 -5.51
CA THR A 51 -0.17 -11.00 -5.81
C THR A 51 1.26 -10.65 -6.16
N GLU A 52 1.48 -10.03 -7.31
CA GLU A 52 2.83 -9.67 -7.79
C GLU A 52 3.07 -8.16 -7.71
N TYR A 53 4.28 -7.75 -7.32
CA TYR A 53 4.68 -6.36 -7.18
C TYR A 53 6.15 -6.17 -7.55
N HIS A 54 6.42 -5.26 -8.50
CA HIS A 54 7.73 -5.15 -9.14
C HIS A 54 8.42 -3.80 -8.91
N LEU A 55 7.75 -2.79 -8.34
CA LEU A 55 8.36 -1.46 -8.16
C LEU A 55 9.48 -1.43 -7.11
N CYS A 56 9.52 -2.41 -6.21
CA CYS A 56 10.59 -2.52 -5.21
C CYS A 56 11.90 -3.04 -5.83
N CYS A 57 11.95 -4.29 -6.27
CA CYS A 57 13.18 -4.98 -6.70
C CYS A 57 13.20 -5.31 -8.20
N GLY A 58 12.21 -4.82 -8.97
CA GLY A 58 12.12 -5.10 -10.39
C GLY A 58 11.84 -6.57 -10.71
N ASP A 59 11.01 -7.26 -9.92
CA ASP A 59 10.76 -8.71 -10.04
C ASP A 59 12.03 -9.54 -9.75
N GLY A 60 12.73 -9.20 -8.66
CA GLY A 60 13.94 -9.90 -8.22
C GLY A 60 15.21 -9.57 -9.01
N LYS A 61 15.15 -8.63 -9.97
CA LYS A 61 16.31 -8.21 -10.78
C LYS A 61 17.34 -7.41 -10.00
N ILE A 62 16.90 -6.71 -8.96
CA ILE A 62 17.75 -5.89 -8.10
C ILE A 62 17.79 -6.52 -6.71
N ILE A 63 18.99 -6.86 -6.25
CA ILE A 63 19.21 -7.31 -4.87
C ILE A 63 19.26 -6.07 -3.99
N MET A 64 18.25 -5.92 -3.12
CA MET A 64 18.27 -4.86 -2.11
C MET A 64 19.29 -5.20 -1.02
N GLN A 65 20.12 -4.22 -0.66
CA GLN A 65 20.98 -4.31 0.52
C GLN A 65 20.09 -4.25 1.77
N GLN A 66 20.44 -5.02 2.80
CA GLN A 66 19.76 -4.92 4.08
C GLN A 66 20.09 -3.57 4.73
N GLN A 67 19.06 -2.86 5.17
CA GLN A 67 19.26 -1.58 5.86
C GLN A 67 19.92 -1.86 7.22
N PRO A 68 20.95 -1.09 7.61
CA PRO A 68 21.51 -1.21 8.94
C PRO A 68 20.46 -0.86 10.00
N ASP A 69 20.60 -1.45 11.19
CA ASP A 69 19.74 -1.10 12.32
C ASP A 69 19.85 0.40 12.63
N PRO A 70 18.74 1.05 13.02
CA PRO A 70 18.77 2.46 13.39
C PRO A 70 19.67 2.66 14.61
N PRO A 71 20.34 3.83 14.75
CA PRO A 71 21.13 4.16 15.94
C PRO A 71 20.30 4.00 17.24
N GLN A 72 20.97 3.67 18.35
CA GLN A 72 20.32 3.36 19.63
C GLN A 72 19.32 4.45 20.07
N TYR A 73 19.69 5.72 19.94
CA TYR A 73 18.81 6.85 20.25
C TYR A 73 17.44 6.77 19.54
N PHE A 74 17.41 6.35 18.28
CA PHE A 74 16.17 6.18 17.53
C PHE A 74 15.38 4.94 18.00
N GLN A 75 16.07 3.87 18.38
CA GLN A 75 15.41 2.69 18.95
C GLN A 75 14.75 3.00 20.30
N ASP A 76 15.38 3.84 21.12
CA ASP A 76 14.82 4.23 22.42
C ASP A 76 13.58 5.12 22.25
N LEU A 77 13.54 5.95 21.21
CA LEU A 77 12.39 6.81 20.92
C LEU A 77 11.19 6.07 20.31
N PHE A 78 11.44 5.11 19.42
CA PHE A 78 10.41 4.49 18.57
C PHE A 78 10.20 2.99 18.82
N GLY A 79 11.02 2.37 19.69
CA GLY A 79 11.10 0.93 19.88
C GLY A 79 12.08 0.27 18.90
N ALA A 80 12.66 -0.86 19.32
CA ALA A 80 13.67 -1.60 18.56
C ALA A 80 13.13 -2.39 17.35
N SER A 81 11.82 -2.37 17.10
CA SER A 81 11.23 -3.10 15.98
C SER A 81 10.93 -2.16 14.81
N PRO A 82 11.50 -2.37 13.62
CA PRO A 82 10.83 -1.86 12.42
C PRO A 82 9.39 -2.37 12.43
N PRO A 83 8.40 -1.59 11.96
CA PRO A 83 7.02 -2.04 11.96
C PRO A 83 6.96 -3.42 11.30
N ARG A 84 6.39 -4.39 12.02
CA ARG A 84 6.07 -5.69 11.43
C ARG A 84 4.87 -5.46 10.52
N TYR A 85 5.14 -5.06 9.28
CA TYR A 85 4.12 -5.03 8.23
C TYR A 85 3.67 -6.45 7.85
#